data_AF-A0A0G1QTH3-F1
#
_entry.id   AF-A0A0G1QTH3-F1
#
_cell.length_a   1.000
_cell.length_b   1.000
_cell.length_c   1.000
_cell.angle_alpha   90.00
_cell.angle_beta   90.00
_cell.angle_gamma   90.00
#
_symmetry.space_group_name_H-M   'P 1'
#
loop_
_entity.id
_entity.type
_entity.pdbx_description
1 polymer ?
#
loop_
_entity_poly.entity_id
_entity_poly.type
_entity_poly.pdbx_seq_one_letter_code
_entity_poly.pdbx_strand_id
1 'polypeptide(L)'
;MNFPFLAVVLLLNLWIWRILSINLFLGLILISITICLSVLFVKPNKKLTGILAILGVLLLILQWTTTKSASLTDLSNDQIRVRDMRLREYPPIYFLPIAHWFEGRRESIAFFRLLNNFSEAVDPNLYFFANHPRERVGVKEFEKFPYVFLPAFLIGVLVLAERKKKVFLLSLLLPLAVLTLKGSDNPLGPFTLFPAFSVAIATGTKFFYDALRKKRVIILAVLILILAVFIQTLAYDRF
;
A
#
# COMPACT_ATOMS: atom_id res chain seq x y z
N MET A 1 -4.19 24.94 1.53
CA MET A 1 -3.19 24.07 0.88
C MET A 1 -2.59 23.14 1.92
N ASN A 2 -2.33 21.87 1.58
CA ASN A 2 -1.75 20.88 2.51
C ASN A 2 -0.23 20.72 2.31
N PHE A 3 0.40 21.61 1.55
CA PHE A 3 1.81 21.53 1.16
C PHE A 3 2.82 21.32 2.31
N PRO A 4 2.76 22.05 3.44
CA PRO A 4 3.73 21.81 4.52
C PRO A 4 3.59 20.41 5.11
N PHE A 5 2.36 19.92 5.28
CA PHE A 5 2.10 18.57 5.77
C PHE A 5 2.52 17.50 4.75
N LEU A 6 2.29 17.76 3.46
CA LEU A 6 2.73 16.86 2.40
C LEU A 6 4.26 16.76 2.36
N ALA A 7 4.97 17.89 2.49
CA ALA A 7 6.42 17.89 2.53
C ALA A 7 6.94 17.07 3.71
N VAL A 8 6.34 17.22 4.90
CA VAL A 8 6.69 16.40 6.07
C VAL A 8 6.48 14.90 5.78
N VAL A 9 5.34 14.53 5.18
CA VAL A 9 5.05 13.13 4.83
C VAL A 9 6.03 12.59 3.80
N LEU A 10 6.40 13.36 2.77
CA LEU A 10 7.34 12.91 1.75
C LEU A 10 8.77 12.82 2.29
N LEU A 11 9.22 13.81 3.06
CA LEU A 11 10.60 13.87 3.55
C LEU A 11 10.87 12.87 4.69
N LEU A 12 9.89 12.62 5.55
CA LEU A 12 10.03 11.67 6.67
C LEU A 12 9.66 10.23 6.30
N ASN A 13 9.40 9.95 5.02
CA ASN A 13 9.03 8.61 4.58
C ASN A 13 10.23 7.89 3.95
N LEU A 14 10.77 6.89 4.67
CA LEU A 14 11.90 6.09 4.18
C LEU A 14 11.60 5.31 2.90
N TRP A 15 10.32 4.96 2.65
CA TRP A 15 9.92 4.24 1.44
C TRP A 15 10.22 5.04 0.16
N ILE A 16 9.95 6.35 0.13
CA ILE A 16 10.24 7.14 -1.07
C ILE A 16 11.75 7.28 -1.28
N TRP A 17 12.53 7.40 -0.21
CA TRP A 17 13.99 7.45 -0.29
C TRP A 17 14.58 6.16 -0.80
N ARG A 18 14.06 5.01 -0.35
CA ARG A 18 14.42 3.69 -0.86
C ARG A 18 14.04 3.51 -2.33
N ILE A 19 12.88 4.00 -2.75
CA ILE A 19 12.50 3.97 -4.16
C ILE A 19 13.44 4.86 -5.00
N LEU A 20 13.77 6.06 -4.51
CA LEU A 20 14.69 6.99 -5.19
C LEU A 20 16.11 6.42 -5.32
N SER A 21 16.60 5.69 -4.31
CA SER A 21 17.93 5.08 -4.34
C SER A 21 18.04 3.92 -5.33
N ILE A 22 16.95 3.16 -5.54
CA ILE A 22 16.91 2.04 -6.48
C ILE A 22 16.53 2.51 -7.89
N ASN A 23 15.57 3.43 -8.02
CA ASN A 23 15.06 3.94 -9.28
C ASN A 23 14.58 5.40 -9.16
N LEU A 24 15.49 6.33 -9.46
CA LEU A 24 15.24 7.77 -9.42
C LEU A 24 14.01 8.17 -10.26
N PHE A 25 13.87 7.62 -11.47
CA PHE A 25 12.76 7.95 -12.37
C PHE A 25 11.40 7.59 -11.76
N LEU A 26 11.28 6.39 -11.18
CA LEU A 26 10.07 5.96 -10.48
C LEU A 26 9.76 6.85 -9.28
N GLY A 27 10.77 7.18 -8.48
CA GLY A 27 10.59 8.07 -7.33
C GLY A 27 10.10 9.47 -7.72
N LEU A 28 10.64 10.05 -8.80
CA LEU A 28 10.19 11.34 -9.34
C LEU A 28 8.74 11.27 -9.87
N ILE A 29 8.33 10.18 -10.51
CA ILE A 29 6.94 9.95 -10.92
C ILE A 29 6.02 9.93 -9.70
N LEU A 30 6.38 9.18 -8.65
CA LEU A 30 5.58 9.07 -7.43
C LEU A 30 5.39 10.43 -6.75
N ILE A 31 6.47 11.20 -6.59
CA ILE A 31 6.42 12.55 -6.03
C ILE A 31 5.52 13.45 -6.89
N SER A 32 5.68 13.40 -8.22
CA SER A 32 4.89 14.20 -9.15
C SER A 32 3.40 13.88 -9.07
N ILE A 33 3.03 12.58 -9.05
CA ILE A 33 1.65 12.12 -8.90
C ILE A 33 1.09 12.59 -7.56
N THR A 34 1.86 12.43 -6.48
CA THR A 34 1.44 12.82 -5.12
C THR A 34 1.16 14.32 -5.03
N ILE A 35 2.05 15.16 -5.60
CA ILE A 35 1.86 16.62 -5.67
C ILE A 35 0.64 16.96 -6.53
N CYS A 36 0.53 16.39 -7.74
CA CYS A 36 -0.60 16.65 -8.64
C CYS A 36 -1.94 16.29 -7.97
N LEU A 37 -1.99 15.12 -7.33
CA LEU A 37 -3.15 14.64 -6.60
C LEU A 37 -3.52 15.59 -5.45
N SER A 38 -2.53 16.03 -4.66
CA SER A 38 -2.75 16.98 -3.56
C SER A 38 -3.29 18.34 -4.04
N VAL A 39 -2.81 18.84 -5.19
CA VAL A 39 -3.28 20.11 -5.78
C VAL A 39 -4.70 19.97 -6.31
N LEU A 40 -5.02 18.85 -6.99
CA LEU A 40 -6.37 18.57 -7.49
C LEU A 40 -7.42 18.53 -6.37
N PHE A 41 -7.04 18.10 -5.18
CA PHE A 41 -7.94 18.13 -4.01
C PHE A 41 -8.24 19.55 -3.53
N VAL A 42 -7.33 20.51 -3.72
CA VAL A 42 -7.55 21.91 -3.36
C VAL A 42 -8.29 22.65 -4.47
N LYS A 43 -7.84 22.51 -5.72
CA LYS A 43 -8.39 23.21 -6.88
C LYS A 43 -8.50 22.24 -8.07
N PRO A 44 -9.72 21.86 -8.46
CA PRO A 44 -9.90 20.98 -9.63
C PRO A 44 -9.40 21.70 -10.89
N ASN A 45 -8.62 21.00 -11.70
CA ASN A 45 -8.07 21.53 -12.95
C ASN A 45 -8.01 20.41 -13.99
N LYS A 46 -8.72 20.57 -15.12
CA LYS A 46 -8.79 19.57 -16.19
C LYS A 46 -7.42 19.19 -16.75
N LYS A 47 -6.51 20.15 -16.93
CA LYS A 47 -5.14 19.89 -17.43
C LYS A 47 -4.38 19.00 -16.45
N LEU A 48 -4.47 19.32 -15.16
CA LEU A 48 -3.81 18.57 -14.09
C LEU A 48 -4.41 17.16 -13.94
N THR A 49 -5.71 17.00 -14.14
CA THR A 49 -6.36 15.68 -14.19
C THR A 49 -5.83 14.84 -15.35
N GLY A 50 -5.64 15.43 -16.53
CA GLY A 50 -5.04 14.74 -17.68
C GLY A 50 -3.61 14.28 -17.42
N ILE A 51 -2.79 15.17 -16.85
CA ILE A 51 -1.41 14.83 -16.44
C ILE A 51 -1.42 13.69 -15.40
N LEU A 52 -2.27 13.79 -14.38
CA LEU A 52 -2.41 12.75 -13.36
C LEU A 52 -2.81 11.40 -13.98
N ALA A 53 -3.71 11.39 -14.96
CA ALA A 53 -4.14 10.17 -15.63
C ALA A 53 -2.97 9.53 -16.40
N ILE A 54 -2.20 10.32 -17.16
CA ILE A 54 -1.04 9.82 -17.92
C ILE A 54 0.01 9.24 -16.97
N LEU A 55 0.39 9.99 -15.94
CA LEU A 55 1.36 9.54 -14.95
C LEU A 55 0.85 8.32 -14.16
N GLY A 56 -0.45 8.29 -13.83
CA GLY A 56 -1.09 7.18 -13.15
C GLY A 56 -1.05 5.90 -13.98
N VAL A 57 -1.39 5.97 -15.27
CA VAL A 57 -1.29 4.83 -16.20
C VAL A 57 0.16 4.35 -16.30
N LEU A 58 1.12 5.27 -16.45
CA LEU A 58 2.53 4.92 -16.47
C LEU A 58 2.97 4.21 -15.18
N LEU A 59 2.54 4.70 -14.01
CA LEU A 59 2.84 4.08 -12.72
C LEU A 59 2.26 2.66 -12.61
N LEU A 60 1.03 2.45 -13.08
CA LEU A 60 0.39 1.12 -13.10
C LEU A 60 1.14 0.16 -14.03
N ILE A 61 1.58 0.62 -15.20
CA ILE A 61 2.41 -0.17 -16.12
C ILE A 61 3.72 -0.56 -15.45
N LEU A 62 4.41 0.39 -14.78
CA LEU A 62 5.66 0.10 -14.07
C LEU A 62 5.46 -0.91 -12.94
N GLN A 63 4.37 -0.83 -12.18
CA GLN A 63 4.05 -1.84 -11.17
C GLN A 63 3.83 -3.21 -11.80
N TRP A 64 3.08 -3.26 -12.90
CA TRP A 64 2.79 -4.51 -13.60
C TRP A 64 4.05 -5.21 -14.11
N THR A 65 5.01 -4.45 -14.65
CA THR A 65 6.24 -4.99 -15.23
C THR A 65 7.28 -5.37 -14.19
N THR A 66 7.34 -4.66 -13.06
CA THR A 66 8.32 -4.91 -11.99
C THR A 66 7.88 -5.96 -10.98
N THR A 67 6.58 -6.24 -10.89
CA THR A 67 6.05 -7.26 -9.97
C THR A 67 6.21 -8.65 -10.56
N LYS A 68 6.77 -9.58 -9.77
CA LYS A 68 6.88 -10.98 -10.16
C LYS A 68 5.49 -11.59 -10.32
N SER A 69 5.18 -12.15 -11.48
CA SER A 69 3.91 -12.84 -11.69
C SER A 69 3.97 -14.28 -11.18
N ALA A 70 3.03 -14.63 -10.32
CA ALA A 70 2.57 -16.01 -10.23
C ALA A 70 1.51 -16.26 -11.32
N SER A 71 1.40 -17.49 -11.83
CA SER A 71 0.24 -17.88 -12.64
C SER A 71 -1.03 -17.69 -11.79
N LEU A 72 -2.16 -17.33 -12.41
CA LEU A 72 -3.44 -17.24 -11.70
C LEU A 72 -4.10 -18.62 -11.57
N THR A 73 -3.87 -19.54 -12.52
CA THR A 73 -4.55 -20.83 -12.56
C THR A 73 -3.65 -22.01 -12.23
N ASP A 74 -2.35 -21.90 -12.50
CA ASP A 74 -1.46 -23.06 -12.46
C ASP A 74 -0.70 -23.09 -11.15
N LEU A 75 -0.72 -24.24 -10.46
CA LEU A 75 0.01 -24.46 -9.21
C LEU A 75 1.45 -24.86 -9.50
N SER A 76 2.41 -24.39 -8.71
CA SER A 76 3.76 -24.94 -8.72
C SER A 76 3.78 -26.35 -8.13
N ASN A 77 4.83 -27.14 -8.42
CA ASN A 77 4.98 -28.49 -7.85
C ASN A 77 4.92 -28.49 -6.31
N ASP A 78 5.46 -27.47 -5.66
CA ASP A 78 5.37 -27.30 -4.22
C ASP A 78 3.94 -27.01 -3.75
N GLN A 79 3.20 -26.18 -4.48
CA GLN A 79 1.80 -25.89 -4.16
C GLN A 79 0.91 -27.11 -4.36
N ILE A 80 1.16 -27.92 -5.38
CA ILE A 80 0.50 -29.22 -5.60
C ILE A 80 0.78 -30.14 -4.42
N ARG A 81 2.04 -30.26 -4.01
CA ARG A 81 2.43 -31.06 -2.83
C ARG A 81 1.71 -30.60 -1.56
N VAL A 82 1.66 -29.29 -1.28
CA VAL A 82 0.97 -28.73 -0.10
C VAL A 82 -0.54 -28.96 -0.17
N ARG A 83 -1.15 -28.80 -1.34
CA ARG A 83 -2.56 -29.12 -1.57
C ARG A 83 -2.84 -30.60 -1.28
N ASP A 84 -2.05 -31.51 -1.84
CA ASP A 84 -2.26 -32.93 -1.69
C ASP A 84 -2.02 -33.40 -0.24
N MET A 85 -1.10 -32.75 0.50
CA MET A 85 -0.95 -32.96 1.94
C MET A 85 -2.21 -32.56 2.71
N ARG A 86 -2.77 -31.36 2.46
CA ARG A 86 -4.02 -30.91 3.10
C ARG A 86 -5.20 -31.81 2.78
N LEU A 87 -5.32 -32.27 1.53
CA LEU A 87 -6.42 -33.12 1.10
C LEU A 87 -6.41 -34.50 1.77
N ARG A 88 -5.22 -35.01 2.14
CA ARG A 88 -5.06 -36.28 2.88
C ARG A 88 -5.50 -36.20 4.33
N GLU A 89 -5.60 -35.01 4.91
CA GLU A 89 -6.02 -34.82 6.31
C GLU A 89 -7.54 -34.90 6.49
N TYR A 90 -8.33 -34.80 5.41
CA TYR A 90 -9.79 -34.86 5.52
C TYR A 90 -10.27 -36.33 5.70
N PRO A 91 -11.24 -36.58 6.61
CA PRO A 91 -11.80 -37.91 6.81
C PRO A 91 -12.64 -38.35 5.59
N PRO A 92 -12.54 -39.63 5.15
CA PRO A 92 -13.02 -40.13 3.85
C PRO A 92 -14.55 -40.17 3.66
N ILE A 93 -15.33 -39.63 4.59
CA ILE A 93 -16.68 -40.16 4.83
C ILE A 93 -17.77 -39.37 4.08
N TYR A 94 -17.67 -38.04 3.91
CA TYR A 94 -18.72 -37.29 3.16
C TYR A 94 -18.28 -36.00 2.40
N PHE A 95 -17.34 -35.21 2.92
CA PHE A 95 -16.96 -33.92 2.29
C PHE A 95 -15.75 -34.01 1.33
N LEU A 96 -15.09 -35.17 1.28
CA LEU A 96 -13.88 -35.39 0.49
C LEU A 96 -14.05 -35.09 -1.01
N PRO A 97 -15.14 -35.54 -1.68
CA PRO A 97 -15.31 -35.31 -3.12
C PRO A 97 -15.48 -33.83 -3.45
N ILE A 98 -16.18 -33.09 -2.59
CA ILE A 98 -16.43 -31.66 -2.77
C ILE A 98 -15.13 -30.87 -2.54
N ALA A 99 -14.36 -31.21 -1.50
CA ALA A 99 -13.07 -30.57 -1.22
C ALA A 99 -12.07 -30.78 -2.37
N HIS A 100 -11.92 -32.02 -2.86
CA HIS A 100 -11.08 -32.31 -4.03
C HIS A 100 -11.55 -31.58 -5.30
N TRP A 101 -12.87 -31.50 -5.50
CA TRP A 101 -13.46 -30.81 -6.65
C TRP A 101 -13.21 -29.30 -6.61
N PHE A 102 -13.33 -28.66 -5.45
CA PHE A 102 -13.02 -27.24 -5.29
C PHE A 102 -11.51 -26.96 -5.33
N GLU A 103 -10.67 -27.77 -4.68
CA GLU A 103 -9.21 -27.52 -4.64
C GLU A 103 -8.50 -27.79 -5.98
N GLY A 104 -9.10 -28.57 -6.87
CA GLY A 104 -8.56 -28.88 -8.21
C GLY A 104 -9.00 -27.93 -9.33
N ARG A 105 -10.05 -27.12 -9.12
CA ARG A 105 -10.62 -26.26 -10.16
C ARG A 105 -9.77 -25.02 -10.40
N ARG A 106 -9.54 -24.70 -11.68
CA ARG A 106 -8.77 -23.51 -12.09
C ARG A 106 -9.43 -22.23 -11.61
N GLU A 107 -10.76 -22.19 -11.61
CA GLU A 107 -11.57 -21.06 -11.15
C GLU A 107 -11.40 -20.84 -9.64
N SER A 108 -11.40 -21.91 -8.86
CA SER A 108 -11.20 -21.85 -7.41
C SER A 108 -9.77 -21.41 -7.08
N ILE A 109 -8.76 -21.96 -7.78
CA ILE A 109 -7.36 -21.54 -7.64
C ILE A 109 -7.21 -20.05 -7.95
N ALA A 110 -7.80 -19.59 -9.07
CA ALA A 110 -7.77 -18.18 -9.45
C ALA A 110 -8.47 -17.30 -8.41
N PHE A 111 -9.66 -17.69 -7.93
CA PHE A 111 -10.42 -16.97 -6.91
C PHE A 111 -9.60 -16.80 -5.62
N PHE A 112 -9.05 -17.89 -5.08
CA PHE A 112 -8.26 -17.83 -3.84
C PHE A 112 -6.97 -17.04 -4.00
N ARG A 113 -6.34 -17.07 -5.19
CA ARG A 113 -5.17 -16.23 -5.48
C ARG A 113 -5.52 -14.75 -5.56
N LEU A 114 -6.60 -14.39 -6.24
CA LEU A 114 -7.08 -13.01 -6.27
C LEU A 114 -7.44 -12.53 -4.86
N LEU A 115 -8.12 -13.37 -4.07
CA LEU A 115 -8.46 -13.06 -2.68
C LEU A 115 -7.19 -12.84 -1.84
N ASN A 116 -6.21 -13.72 -1.93
CA ASN A 116 -4.94 -13.57 -1.20
C ASN A 116 -4.20 -12.30 -1.62
N ASN A 117 -4.05 -12.06 -2.93
CA ASN A 117 -3.40 -10.86 -3.45
C ASN A 117 -4.12 -9.59 -2.99
N PHE A 118 -5.45 -9.59 -3.01
CA PHE A 118 -6.25 -8.47 -2.51
C PHE A 118 -6.03 -8.26 -1.02
N SER A 119 -6.14 -9.33 -0.21
CA SER A 119 -5.94 -9.30 1.24
C SER A 119 -4.55 -8.77 1.59
N GLU A 120 -3.51 -9.19 0.88
CA GLU A 120 -2.17 -8.64 1.03
C GLU A 120 -2.10 -7.16 0.65
N ALA A 121 -2.69 -6.77 -0.48
CA ALA A 121 -2.66 -5.39 -0.94
C ALA A 121 -3.44 -4.41 -0.04
N VAL A 122 -4.35 -4.89 0.82
CA VAL A 122 -5.11 -4.05 1.77
C VAL A 122 -4.68 -4.19 3.21
N ASP A 123 -3.77 -5.11 3.54
CA ASP A 123 -3.35 -5.38 4.92
C ASP A 123 -2.58 -4.19 5.50
N PRO A 124 -3.14 -3.41 6.45
CA PRO A 124 -2.46 -2.26 7.03
C PRO A 124 -1.17 -2.63 7.75
N ASN A 125 -1.00 -3.88 8.20
CA ASN A 125 0.23 -4.35 8.83
C ASN A 125 1.41 -4.25 7.88
N LEU A 126 1.22 -4.58 6.60
CA LEU A 126 2.30 -4.52 5.60
C LEU A 126 2.78 -3.09 5.30
N TYR A 127 1.96 -2.07 5.60
CA TYR A 127 2.26 -0.66 5.34
C TYR A 127 2.81 0.06 6.57
N PHE A 128 2.17 -0.12 7.73
CA PHE A 128 2.42 0.66 8.94
C PHE A 128 3.18 -0.11 10.02
N PHE A 129 3.21 -1.44 9.99
CA PHE A 129 3.75 -2.28 11.07
C PHE A 129 4.75 -3.34 10.57
N ALA A 130 5.32 -3.16 9.38
CA ALA A 130 6.36 -4.04 8.87
C ALA A 130 7.65 -3.92 9.72
N ASN A 131 8.50 -4.95 9.73
CA ASN A 131 9.63 -5.16 10.66
C ASN A 131 9.27 -5.75 12.04
N HIS A 132 8.10 -6.40 12.17
CA HIS A 132 7.73 -7.12 13.40
C HIS A 132 8.44 -8.48 13.48
N PRO A 133 8.82 -9.03 14.66
CA PRO A 133 9.54 -10.30 14.81
C PRO A 133 8.89 -11.56 14.16
N ARG A 134 7.68 -11.42 13.62
CA ARG A 134 6.93 -12.47 12.90
C ARG A 134 6.80 -12.10 11.43
N GLU A 135 7.91 -11.76 10.78
CA GLU A 135 7.94 -11.53 9.33
C GLU A 135 7.65 -12.82 8.57
N ARG A 136 7.13 -12.67 7.35
CA ARG A 136 6.94 -13.81 6.44
C ARG A 136 8.30 -14.40 6.10
N VAL A 137 8.45 -15.70 6.34
CA VAL A 137 9.68 -16.43 6.04
C VAL A 137 10.02 -16.29 4.55
N GLY A 138 11.19 -15.72 4.25
CA GLY A 138 11.68 -15.55 2.88
C GLY A 138 11.27 -14.25 2.17
N VAL A 139 10.49 -13.37 2.81
CA VAL A 139 10.16 -12.04 2.28
C VAL A 139 10.90 -10.99 3.10
N LYS A 140 11.77 -10.20 2.48
CA LYS A 140 12.35 -9.01 3.13
C LYS A 140 11.28 -7.93 3.20
N GLU A 141 10.51 -7.95 4.28
CA GLU A 141 9.59 -6.87 4.59
C GLU A 141 10.39 -5.64 5.04
N PHE A 142 9.78 -4.47 4.86
CA PHE A 142 10.34 -3.20 5.29
C PHE A 142 9.19 -2.23 5.55
N GLU A 143 9.39 -1.26 6.43
CA GLU A 143 8.38 -0.28 6.81
C GLU A 143 8.12 0.74 5.68
N LYS A 144 6.85 0.95 5.32
CA LYS A 144 6.46 1.88 4.25
C LYS A 144 6.04 3.24 4.79
N PHE A 145 5.35 3.26 5.92
CA PHE A 145 4.96 4.46 6.63
C PHE A 145 5.13 4.23 8.14
N PRO A 146 5.67 5.20 8.88
CA PRO A 146 5.66 5.17 10.35
C PRO A 146 4.28 4.86 10.92
N TYR A 147 4.17 3.90 11.83
CA TYR A 147 2.88 3.52 12.45
C TYR A 147 2.14 4.69 13.11
N VAL A 148 2.86 5.73 13.57
CA VAL A 148 2.29 6.96 14.13
C VAL A 148 1.42 7.72 13.12
N PHE A 149 1.62 7.50 11.82
CA PHE A 149 0.77 8.08 10.79
C PHE A 149 -0.54 7.32 10.55
N LEU A 150 -0.75 6.14 11.14
CA LEU A 150 -1.97 5.37 10.93
C LEU A 150 -3.26 6.14 11.33
N PRO A 151 -3.36 6.79 12.51
CA PRO A 151 -4.55 7.59 12.84
C PRO A 151 -4.79 8.72 11.83
N ALA A 152 -3.71 9.38 11.35
CA ALA A 152 -3.80 10.44 10.35
C ALA A 152 -4.26 9.88 9.00
N PHE A 153 -3.76 8.72 8.59
CA PHE A 153 -4.19 8.04 7.39
C PHE A 153 -5.70 7.76 7.41
N LEU A 154 -6.22 7.16 8.49
CA LEU A 154 -7.65 6.81 8.61
C LEU A 154 -8.55 8.04 8.52
N ILE A 155 -8.24 9.12 9.25
CA ILE A 155 -9.00 10.38 9.16
C ILE A 155 -8.89 10.98 7.75
N GLY A 156 -7.70 10.96 7.17
CA GLY A 156 -7.45 11.44 5.81
C GLY A 156 -8.31 10.74 4.76
N VAL A 157 -8.40 9.41 4.84
CA VAL A 157 -9.26 8.58 3.97
C VAL A 157 -10.72 9.05 4.07
N LEU A 158 -11.24 9.21 5.29
CA LEU A 158 -12.62 9.65 5.51
C LEU A 158 -12.88 11.05 4.92
N VAL A 159 -12.00 12.02 5.22
CA VAL A 159 -12.12 13.40 4.72
C VAL A 159 -12.04 13.47 3.19
N LEU A 160 -11.15 12.69 2.57
CA LEU A 160 -10.99 12.66 1.11
C LEU A 160 -12.17 11.95 0.42
N ALA A 161 -12.71 10.89 1.03
CA ALA A 161 -13.88 10.19 0.55
C ALA A 161 -15.14 11.08 0.52
N GLU A 162 -15.28 12.01 1.45
CA GLU A 162 -16.39 12.97 1.46
C GLU A 162 -16.23 14.09 0.41
N ARG A 163 -15.03 14.68 0.29
CA ARG A 163 -14.83 15.91 -0.51
C ARG A 163 -14.68 15.67 -2.01
N LYS A 164 -13.94 14.63 -2.40
CA LYS A 164 -13.55 14.37 -3.79
C LYS A 164 -13.52 12.87 -4.08
N LYS A 165 -14.61 12.19 -3.65
CA LYS A 165 -14.82 10.75 -3.71
C LYS A 165 -14.27 10.09 -4.97
N LYS A 166 -14.64 10.57 -6.17
CA LYS A 166 -14.26 9.92 -7.44
C LYS A 166 -12.74 9.89 -7.67
N VAL A 167 -12.06 11.03 -7.51
CA VAL A 167 -10.60 11.12 -7.77
C VAL A 167 -9.84 10.29 -6.75
N PHE A 168 -10.22 10.39 -5.47
CA PHE A 168 -9.59 9.64 -4.41
C PHE A 168 -9.81 8.12 -4.56
N LEU A 169 -11.05 7.69 -4.79
CA LEU A 169 -11.36 6.28 -5.01
C LEU A 169 -10.64 5.72 -6.22
N LEU A 170 -10.58 6.44 -7.35
CA LEU A 170 -9.80 5.97 -8.51
C LEU A 170 -8.32 5.84 -8.20
N SER A 171 -7.74 6.78 -7.44
CA SER A 171 -6.34 6.72 -7.02
C SER A 171 -6.01 5.57 -6.07
N LEU A 172 -7.02 4.94 -5.46
CA LEU A 172 -6.87 3.79 -4.57
C LEU A 172 -7.25 2.48 -5.26
N LEU A 173 -8.42 2.43 -5.89
CA LEU A 173 -9.01 1.23 -6.47
C LEU A 173 -8.27 0.74 -7.72
N LEU A 174 -7.73 1.63 -8.56
CA LEU A 174 -6.98 1.20 -9.75
C LEU A 174 -5.65 0.51 -9.37
N PRO A 175 -4.81 1.07 -8.47
CA PRO A 175 -3.69 0.34 -7.88
C PRO A 175 -4.09 -0.99 -7.26
N LEU A 176 -5.15 -1.01 -6.44
CA LEU A 176 -5.62 -2.24 -5.79
C LEU A 176 -6.04 -3.31 -6.81
N ALA A 177 -6.71 -2.93 -7.90
CA ALA A 177 -7.08 -3.86 -8.95
C ALA A 177 -5.85 -4.48 -9.62
N VAL A 178 -4.82 -3.67 -9.92
CA VAL A 178 -3.55 -4.16 -10.48
C VAL A 178 -2.85 -5.12 -9.53
N LEU A 179 -2.76 -4.76 -8.24
CA LEU A 179 -2.13 -5.59 -7.21
C LEU A 179 -2.91 -6.89 -6.98
N THR A 180 -4.24 -6.85 -7.05
CA THR A 180 -5.11 -8.03 -6.94
C THR A 180 -4.84 -9.01 -8.09
N LEU A 181 -4.72 -8.51 -9.32
CA LEU A 181 -4.52 -9.32 -10.51
C LEU A 181 -3.09 -9.86 -10.63
N LYS A 182 -2.07 -9.09 -10.23
CA LYS A 182 -0.66 -9.42 -10.43
C LYS A 182 0.03 -9.99 -9.18
N GLY A 183 -0.44 -9.61 -8.00
CA GLY A 183 0.23 -9.80 -6.70
C GLY A 183 1.00 -8.55 -6.23
N SER A 184 1.62 -8.66 -5.06
CA SER A 184 2.45 -7.60 -4.44
C SER A 184 3.93 -7.98 -4.27
N ASP A 185 4.38 -9.09 -4.87
CA ASP A 185 5.79 -9.53 -4.81
C ASP A 185 6.69 -8.63 -5.66
N ASN A 186 7.11 -7.53 -5.05
CA ASN A 186 7.99 -6.53 -5.61
C ASN A 186 8.99 -6.07 -4.54
N PRO A 187 10.31 -6.04 -4.80
CA PRO A 187 11.30 -5.54 -3.84
C PRO A 187 11.09 -4.09 -3.38
N LEU A 188 10.37 -3.30 -4.19
CA LEU A 188 9.97 -1.92 -3.88
C LEU A 188 8.61 -1.84 -3.18
N GLY A 189 7.94 -2.97 -2.94
CA GLY A 189 6.58 -3.04 -2.43
C GLY A 189 5.52 -2.54 -3.43
N PRO A 190 4.26 -2.42 -2.98
CA PRO A 190 3.13 -1.97 -3.79
C PRO A 190 3.11 -0.43 -3.94
N PHE A 191 4.15 0.12 -4.60
CA PHE A 191 4.40 1.56 -4.67
C PHE A 191 3.28 2.36 -5.37
N THR A 192 2.42 1.72 -6.17
CA THR A 192 1.25 2.39 -6.78
C THR A 192 0.27 2.97 -5.77
N LEU A 193 0.25 2.46 -4.54
CA LEU A 193 -0.59 2.99 -3.45
C LEU A 193 0.02 4.20 -2.74
N PHE A 194 1.32 4.42 -2.91
CA PHE A 194 2.07 5.48 -2.23
C PHE A 194 1.44 6.87 -2.37
N PRO A 195 1.00 7.34 -3.57
CA PRO A 195 0.46 8.69 -3.71
C PRO A 195 -0.86 8.88 -2.95
N ALA A 196 -1.77 7.91 -3.01
CA ALA A 196 -3.04 7.99 -2.31
C ALA A 196 -2.84 7.97 -0.79
N PHE A 197 -1.94 7.12 -0.29
CA PHE A 197 -1.62 7.02 1.13
C PHE A 197 -0.97 8.31 1.64
N SER A 198 0.02 8.83 0.92
CA SER A 198 0.73 10.05 1.30
C SER A 198 -0.21 11.26 1.36
N VAL A 199 -1.14 11.39 0.40
CA VAL A 199 -2.13 12.47 0.40
C VAL A 199 -3.17 12.29 1.51
N ALA A 200 -3.59 11.06 1.81
CA ALA A 200 -4.46 10.77 2.94
C ALA A 200 -3.79 11.16 4.27
N ILE A 201 -2.57 10.69 4.52
CA ILE A 201 -1.80 11.03 5.71
C ILE A 201 -1.64 12.55 5.82
N ALA A 202 -1.18 13.24 4.77
CA ALA A 202 -1.01 14.69 4.80
C ALA A 202 -2.33 15.44 5.12
N THR A 203 -3.47 14.93 4.62
CA THR A 203 -4.79 15.50 4.89
C THR A 203 -5.23 15.27 6.33
N GLY A 204 -5.02 14.08 6.89
CA GLY A 204 -5.35 13.79 8.28
C GLY A 204 -4.41 14.47 9.26
N THR A 205 -3.11 14.56 8.97
CA THR A 205 -2.15 15.31 9.81
C THR A 205 -2.54 16.78 9.88
N LYS A 206 -2.96 17.37 8.76
CA LYS A 206 -3.49 18.73 8.77
C LYS A 206 -4.76 18.84 9.63
N PHE A 207 -5.69 17.90 9.49
CA PHE A 207 -6.91 17.90 10.29
C PHE A 207 -6.61 17.87 11.79
N PHE A 208 -5.70 16.99 12.21
CA PHE A 208 -5.22 16.95 13.60
C PHE A 208 -4.55 18.23 14.03
N TYR A 209 -3.68 18.80 13.20
CA TYR A 209 -3.03 20.08 13.49
C TYR A 209 -4.06 21.19 13.70
N ASP A 210 -5.03 21.32 12.80
CA ASP A 210 -6.07 22.35 12.89
C ASP A 210 -6.93 22.19 14.16
N ALA A 211 -7.21 20.95 14.57
CA ALA A 211 -7.92 20.61 15.81
C ALA A 211 -7.09 20.90 17.08
N LEU A 212 -5.77 20.70 17.02
CA LEU A 212 -4.87 20.79 18.18
C LEU A 212 -4.04 22.08 18.22
N ARG A 213 -4.17 22.99 17.25
CA ARG A 213 -3.32 24.20 17.12
C ARG A 213 -3.25 25.09 18.36
N LYS A 214 -4.30 25.08 19.20
CA LYS A 214 -4.34 25.83 20.47
C LYS A 214 -3.63 25.11 21.62
N LYS A 215 -3.39 23.80 21.51
CA LYS A 215 -2.79 22.93 22.51
C LYS A 215 -1.31 22.66 22.19
N ARG A 216 -0.47 23.69 22.30
CA ARG A 216 0.96 23.64 21.90
C ARG A 216 1.74 22.47 22.52
N VAL A 217 1.48 22.15 23.78
CA VAL A 217 2.14 21.03 24.50
C VAL A 217 1.85 19.68 23.82
N ILE A 218 0.60 19.45 23.38
CA ILE A 218 0.23 18.20 22.69
C ILE A 218 0.91 18.11 21.34
N ILE A 219 0.97 19.22 20.59
CA ILE A 219 1.68 19.26 19.30
C ILE A 219 3.16 18.92 19.49
N LEU A 220 3.81 19.50 20.50
CA LEU A 220 5.20 19.20 20.81
C LEU A 220 5.39 17.72 21.16
N ALA A 221 4.52 17.14 21.99
CA ALA A 221 4.56 15.72 22.33
C ALA A 221 4.39 14.82 21.09
N VAL A 222 3.48 15.15 20.18
CA VAL A 222 3.28 14.42 18.92
C VAL A 222 4.52 14.53 18.02
N LEU A 223 5.15 15.70 17.93
CA LEU A 223 6.37 15.88 17.15
C LEU A 223 7.53 15.07 17.74
N ILE A 224 7.69 15.05 19.06
CA ILE A 224 8.69 14.22 19.76
C ILE A 224 8.43 12.75 19.47
N LEU A 225 7.17 12.30 19.52
CA LEU A 225 6.80 10.92 19.20
C LEU A 225 7.14 10.57 17.74
N ILE A 226 6.79 11.42 16.77
CA ILE A 226 7.11 11.21 15.35
C ILE A 226 8.62 11.11 15.16
N LEU A 227 9.40 11.99 15.80
CA LEU A 227 10.85 11.98 15.72
C LEU A 227 11.46 10.72 16.35
N ALA A 228 10.98 10.32 17.53
CA ALA A 228 11.43 9.10 18.21
C ALA A 228 11.16 7.87 17.34
N VAL A 229 9.98 7.77 16.75
CA VAL A 229 9.64 6.68 15.83
C VAL A 229 10.49 6.74 14.57
N PHE A 230 10.72 7.91 13.98
CA PHE A 230 11.59 8.04 12.81
C PHE A 230 13.05 7.62 13.09
N ILE A 231 13.58 7.95 14.27
CA ILE A 231 14.92 7.49 14.68
C ILE A 231 14.92 5.97 14.87
N GLN A 232 13.87 5.43 15.48
CA GLN A 232 13.69 3.99 15.64
C GLN A 232 13.64 3.28 14.29
N THR A 233 12.86 3.78 13.32
CA THR A 233 12.76 3.18 11.99
C THR A 233 14.10 3.21 11.26
N LEU A 234 14.83 4.34 11.32
CA LEU A 234 16.18 4.45 10.77
C LEU A 234 17.18 3.47 11.41
N ALA A 235 17.05 3.19 12.71
CA ALA A 235 17.93 2.24 13.39
C ALA A 235 17.68 0.78 12.96
N TYR A 236 16.44 0.45 12.56
CA TYR A 236 16.07 -0.88 12.06
C TYR A 236 16.34 -1.06 10.57
N ASP A 237 16.21 0.00 9.77
CA ASP A 237 16.43 -0.03 8.34
C ASP A 237 17.94 -0.08 8.04
N ARG A 238 18.48 -1.29 7.86
CA ARG A 238 19.85 -1.49 7.41
C ARG A 238 19.91 -1.16 5.91
N PHE A 239 20.19 0.11 5.60
CA PHE A 239 20.51 0.56 4.24
C PHE A 239 21.75 -0.14 3.67
#